data_AF-A0A0B5FTL4-F1
#
_entry.id   AF-A0A0B5FTL4-F1
#
_cell.length_a   1.000
_cell.length_b   1.000
_cell.length_c   1.000
_cell.angle_alpha   90.00
_cell.angle_beta   90.00
_cell.angle_gamma   90.00
#
_symmetry.space_group_name_H-M   'P 1'
#
loop_
_entity.id
_entity.type
_entity.pdbx_description
1 polymer ?
#
loop_
_entity_poly.entity_id
_entity_poly.type
_entity_poly.pdbx_seq_one_letter_code
_entity_poly.pdbx_strand_id
1 'polypeptide(L)' 'MEEMDMELVEQLVSENARFRMLFEEHQLLERELDEFERKKFLSPEEEFERKKIQKIKLAGKDEMRRILRDRTCQPAQHA' A
#
# COMPACT_ATOMS: atom_id res chain seq x y z
N MET A 1 -14.42 3.39 1.09
CA MET A 1 -13.11 4.00 1.43
C MET A 1 -12.22 3.70 0.23
N GLU A 2 -12.07 4.68 -0.66
CA GLU A 2 -11.32 4.66 -1.93
C GLU A 2 -11.16 3.27 -2.57
N GLU A 3 -12.15 2.88 -3.37
CA GLU A 3 -11.97 1.90 -4.43
C GLU A 3 -10.88 2.49 -5.34
N MET A 4 -9.60 2.23 -5.02
CA MET A 4 -8.52 2.47 -5.98
C MET A 4 -8.95 1.73 -7.23
N ASP A 5 -9.19 2.46 -8.33
CA ASP A 5 -9.63 1.88 -9.60
C ASP A 5 -8.75 0.67 -9.89
N MET A 6 -9.30 -0.54 -9.76
CA MET A 6 -8.51 -1.78 -9.91
C MET A 6 -7.81 -1.78 -11.27
N GLU A 7 -8.49 -1.27 -12.30
CA GLU A 7 -7.93 -1.08 -13.64
C GLU A 7 -6.68 -0.17 -13.63
N LEU A 8 -6.71 0.94 -12.90
CA LEU A 8 -5.57 1.86 -12.79
C LEU A 8 -4.44 1.26 -11.95
N VAL A 9 -4.78 0.49 -10.91
CA VAL A 9 -3.80 -0.27 -10.10
C VAL A 9 -3.10 -1.29 -10.97
N GLU A 10 -3.83 -2.10 -11.74
CA GLU A 10 -3.24 -3.12 -12.63
C GLU A 10 -2.35 -2.49 -13.69
N GLN A 11 -2.79 -1.37 -14.30
CA GLN A 11 -1.98 -0.60 -15.23
C GLN A 11 -0.71 -0.06 -14.56
N LEU A 12 -0.81 0.57 -13.39
CA LEU A 12 0.35 1.11 -12.68
C LEU A 12 1.30 0.03 -12.17
N VAL A 13 0.80 -1.14 -11.77
CA VAL A 13 1.66 -2.28 -11.41
C VAL A 13 2.46 -2.77 -12.63
N SER A 14 1.87 -2.70 -13.83
CA SER A 14 2.56 -3.09 -15.06
C SER A 14 3.48 -1.99 -15.61
N GLU A 15 3.06 -0.72 -15.56
CA GLU A 15 3.77 0.43 -16.12
C GLU A 15 4.82 1.02 -15.15
N ASN A 16 4.59 0.92 -13.85
CA ASN A 16 5.38 1.58 -12.82
C ASN A 16 5.92 0.58 -11.79
N ALA A 17 7.21 0.24 -11.95
CA ALA A 17 7.91 -0.66 -11.03
C ALA A 17 7.89 -0.18 -9.57
N ARG A 18 7.88 1.14 -9.31
CA ARG A 18 7.77 1.64 -7.93
C ARG A 18 6.39 1.36 -7.33
N PHE A 19 5.33 1.58 -8.10
CA PHE A 19 3.97 1.30 -7.64
C PHE A 19 3.80 -0.20 -7.37
N ARG A 20 4.31 -1.05 -8.25
CA ARG A 20 4.37 -2.50 -8.04
C ARG A 20 5.05 -2.87 -6.73
N MET A 21 6.25 -2.35 -6.47
CA MET A 21 6.95 -2.62 -5.22
C MET A 21 6.16 -2.18 -3.98
N LEU A 22 5.55 -1.00 -4.02
CA LEU A 22 4.69 -0.50 -2.92
C LEU A 22 3.45 -1.38 -2.71
N PHE A 23 2.86 -1.88 -3.80
CA PHE A 23 1.69 -2.76 -3.74
C PHE A 23 2.05 -4.16 -3.19
N GLU A 24 3.19 -4.72 -3.62
CA GLU A 24 3.71 -5.98 -3.07
C GLU A 24 4.04 -5.83 -1.58
N GLU A 25 4.69 -4.74 -1.19
CA GLU A 25 4.96 -4.44 0.23
C GLU A 25 3.66 -4.26 1.03
N HIS A 26 2.66 -3.56 0.49
CA HIS A 26 1.36 -3.43 1.13
C HIS A 26 0.68 -4.79 1.36
N GLN A 27 0.74 -5.70 0.38
CA GLN A 27 0.19 -7.06 0.55
C GLN A 27 0.95 -7.86 1.61
N LEU A 28 2.28 -7.76 1.68
CA LEU A 28 3.08 -8.41 2.72
C LEU A 28 2.70 -7.89 4.12
N LEU A 29 2.64 -6.57 4.29
CA LEU A 29 2.26 -5.92 5.54
C LEU A 29 0.83 -6.28 5.97
N GLU A 30 -0.08 -6.46 5.01
CA GLU A 30 -1.45 -6.90 5.30
C GLU A 30 -1.50 -8.35 5.78
N ARG A 31 -0.71 -9.25 5.19
CA ARG A 31 -0.58 -10.64 5.68
C ARG A 31 0.01 -10.69 7.07
N GLU A 32 1.08 -9.94 7.34
CA GLU A 32 1.65 -9.88 8.69
C GLU A 32 0.63 -9.35 9.69
N LEU A 33 -0.14 -8.31 9.33
CA LEU A 33 -1.22 -7.82 10.18
C LEU A 33 -2.29 -8.88 10.45
N ASP A 34 -2.72 -9.63 9.43
CA ASP A 34 -3.67 -10.74 9.59
C ASP A 34 -3.13 -11.80 10.56
N GLU A 35 -1.85 -12.14 10.48
CA GLU A 35 -1.21 -13.05 11.45
C GLU A 35 -1.27 -12.50 12.88
N PHE A 36 -1.02 -11.20 13.07
CA PHE A 36 -1.16 -10.55 14.37
C PHE A 36 -2.62 -10.44 14.83
N GLU A 37 -3.59 -10.26 13.93
CA GLU A 37 -5.02 -10.23 14.28
C GLU A 37 -5.56 -11.62 14.66
N ARG A 38 -5.03 -12.68 14.05
CA ARG A 38 -5.38 -14.07 14.38
C ARG A 38 -4.81 -14.51 15.72
N LYS A 39 -3.72 -13.88 16.18
CA LYS A 39 -3.19 -14.08 17.53
C LYS A 39 -4.10 -13.42 18.55
N LYS A 40 -4.72 -14.23 19.42
CA LYS A 40 -5.60 -13.77 20.51
C LYS A 40 -4.87 -12.91 21.56
N PHE A 41 -3.58 -13.12 21.72
CA PHE A 41 -2.73 -12.39 22.65
C PHE A 41 -1.42 -12.07 21.94
N LEU A 42 -1.11 -10.78 21.85
CA LEU A 42 0.14 -10.27 21.31
C LEU A 42 1.05 -9.93 22.48
N SER A 43 2.32 -10.32 22.37
CA SER A 43 3.36 -9.86 23.27
C SER A 43 3.61 -8.36 23.06
N PRO A 44 4.15 -7.63 24.05
CA PRO A 44 4.43 -6.20 23.90
C PRO A 44 5.36 -5.88 22.71
N GLU A 45 6.24 -6.82 22.35
CA GLU A 45 7.08 -6.73 21.16
C GLU A 45 6.24 -6.83 19.87
N GLU A 46 5.33 -7.80 19.80
CA GLU A 46 4.41 -7.99 18.67
C GLU A 46 3.41 -6.83 18.53
N GLU A 47 2.94 -6.24 19.63
CA GLU A 47 2.12 -5.02 19.59
C GLU A 47 2.89 -3.84 18.98
N PHE A 48 4.19 -3.74 19.28
CA PHE A 48 5.05 -2.71 18.71
C PHE A 48 5.27 -2.97 17.20
N GLU A 49 5.52 -4.22 16.81
CA GLU A 49 5.63 -4.60 15.40
C GLU A 49 4.33 -4.34 14.64
N ARG A 50 3.17 -4.73 15.19
CA ARG A 50 1.85 -4.45 14.62
C ARG A 50 1.65 -2.94 14.38
N LYS A 51 2.05 -2.09 15.33
CA LYS A 51 1.98 -0.62 15.18
C LYS A 51 2.95 -0.10 14.13
N LYS A 52 4.15 -0.67 14.05
CA LYS A 52 5.15 -0.33 13.03
C LYS A 52 4.64 -0.68 11.63
N ILE A 53 4.10 -1.87 11.45
CA ILE A 53 3.51 -2.34 10.20
C ILE A 53 2.34 -1.45 9.77
N GLN A 54 1.45 -1.07 10.70
CA GLN A 54 0.39 -0.10 10.41
C GLN A 54 0.93 1.25 9.91
N LYS A 55 2.01 1.76 10.49
CA LYS A 55 2.65 3.01 10.03
C LYS A 55 3.26 2.85 8.64
N ILE A 56 3.95 1.75 8.37
CA ILE A 56 4.55 1.48 7.05
C ILE A 56 3.43 1.32 6.01
N LYS A 57 2.38 0.57 6.33
CA LYS A 57 1.20 0.40 5.46
C LYS A 57 0.55 1.74 5.13
N LEU A 58 0.42 2.63 6.12
CA LEU A 58 -0.10 3.99 5.92
C LEU A 58 0.80 4.79 4.98
N ALA A 59 2.12 4.78 5.20
CA ALA A 59 3.08 5.47 4.35
C ALA A 59 3.06 4.93 2.90
N GLY A 60 3.02 3.60 2.73
CA GLY A 60 2.89 2.96 1.42
C GLY A 60 1.59 3.35 0.71
N LYS A 61 0.47 3.38 1.43
CA LYS A 61 -0.82 3.87 0.92
C LYS A 61 -0.78 5.35 0.52
N ASP A 62 -0.13 6.19 1.31
CA ASP A 62 0.01 7.61 0.98
C ASP A 62 0.88 7.83 -0.27
N GLU A 63 1.95 7.06 -0.44
CA GLU A 63 2.78 7.11 -1.64
C GLU A 63 2.03 6.55 -2.86
N MET A 64 1.30 5.44 -2.72
CA MET A 64 0.43 4.92 -3.79
C MET A 64 -0.62 5.97 -4.20
N ARG A 65 -1.28 6.63 -3.25
CA ARG A 65 -2.21 7.73 -3.53
C ARG A 65 -1.52 8.93 -4.18
N ARG A 66 -0.26 9.20 -3.86
CA ARG A 66 0.51 10.26 -4.50
C ARG A 66 0.80 9.93 -5.96
N ILE A 67 1.19 8.69 -6.27
CA ILE A 67 1.41 8.21 -7.65
C ILE A 67 0.09 8.27 -8.44
N LEU A 68 -1.02 7.84 -7.84
CA LEU A 68 -2.36 7.93 -8.45
C LEU A 68 -2.77 9.38 -8.72
N ARG A 69 -2.52 10.29 -7.77
CA ARG A 69 -2.76 11.72 -7.96
C ARG A 69 -1.87 12.31 -9.03
N ASP A 70 -0.61 11.91 -9.12
CA ASP A 70 0.31 12.40 -10.16
C ASP A 70 -0.19 12.00 -11.56
N ARG A 71 -0.61 10.74 -11.71
CA ARG A 71 -1.20 10.23 -12.96
C ARG A 71 -2.53 10.89 -13.33
N THR A 72 -3.40 11.16 -12.36
CA THR A 72 -4.70 11.81 -12.60
C THR A 72 -4.60 13.34 -12.70
N CYS A 73 -3.54 13.95 -12.17
CA CYS A 73 -3.28 15.39 -12.22
C CYS A 73 -2.34 15.79 -13.37
N GLN A 74 -1.93 14.88 -14.25
CA GLN A 74 -1.33 15.22 -15.54
C GLN A 74 -2.41 15.37 -16.62
N PRO A 75 -2.96 16.57 -16.88
CA PRO A 75 -3.51 16.86 -18.20
C PRO A 75 -2.32 17.05 -19.15
N ALA A 76 -2.18 16.15 -20.12
CA ALA A 76 -1.31 16.31 -21.29
C ALA A 76 0.20 16.46 -21.02
N GLN A 77 0.93 15.34 -20.98
CA GLN A 77 2.37 15.32 -21.33
C GLN A 77 2.71 14.12 -22.20
N HIS A 78 1.98 13.94 -23.30
CA HIS A 78 2.48 13.25 -24.49
C HIS A 78 1.83 13.94 -25.70
N ALA A 79 2.49 14.97 -26.21
CA ALA A 79 2.31 15.54 -27.54
C ALA A 79 3.70 15.79 -28.11
#